data_AF-A0A9N9HVX2-F1
#
_entry.id   AF-A0A9N9HVX2-F1
#
_cell.length_a   1.000
_cell.length_b   1.000
_cell.length_c   1.000
_cell.angle_alpha   90.00
_cell.angle_beta   90.00
_cell.angle_gamma   90.00
#
_symmetry.space_group_name_H-M   'P 1'
#
loop_
_entity.id
_entity.type
_entity.pdbx_description
1 polymer ?
#
loop_
_entity_poly.entity_id
_entity_poly.type
_entity_poly.pdbx_seq_one_letter_code
_entity_poly.pdbx_strand_id
1 'polypeptide(L)'
;MESATAIAGHATNTTLGVLSIAQKFSKSAAVVADSITPFVPLMSEISNIVNEIIQLYQTAEHNKRICGSLLSRATSAETAVNNLKIRRLENEDMFRSKEYYKNFQKLVAVISKIKIFIAEVSQIKGLRKFLVAKSIEGEFQELTSEFDGLMRVMNFTMA
;
A
#
# COMPACT_ATOMS: atom_id res chain seq x y z
N MET A 1 22.85 -75.26 25.93
CA MET A 1 21.87 -75.81 24.96
C MET A 1 20.56 -75.10 25.25
N GLU A 2 20.25 -74.05 24.49
CA GLU A 2 19.47 -74.11 23.22
C GLU A 2 18.01 -74.47 23.52
N SER A 3 16.97 -73.74 23.11
CA SER A 3 16.86 -72.77 22.03
C SER A 3 15.71 -71.80 22.25
N ALA A 4 15.85 -70.62 21.63
CA ALA A 4 14.79 -69.67 21.34
C ALA A 4 13.72 -70.27 20.40
N THR A 5 12.51 -69.71 20.40
CA THR A 5 11.81 -69.18 19.19
C THR A 5 10.55 -68.40 19.60
N ALA A 6 10.32 -67.28 18.92
CA ALA A 6 9.30 -66.26 19.14
C ALA A 6 8.13 -66.34 18.14
N ILE A 7 6.95 -65.80 18.51
CA ILE A 7 5.88 -65.26 17.62
C ILE A 7 4.90 -64.47 18.52
N ALA A 8 4.77 -63.13 18.55
CA ALA A 8 4.54 -62.04 17.58
C ALA A 8 3.05 -61.71 17.31
N GLY A 9 2.65 -60.44 17.57
CA GLY A 9 1.43 -59.76 17.09
C GLY A 9 0.50 -59.26 18.22
N HIS A 10 0.00 -58.02 18.28
CA HIS A 10 0.06 -56.87 17.38
C HIS A 10 -0.37 -55.62 18.20
N ALA A 11 0.55 -54.70 18.50
CA ALA A 11 0.20 -53.37 19.00
C ALA A 11 0.24 -52.40 17.82
N THR A 12 -0.93 -51.91 17.40
CA THR A 12 -1.06 -50.98 16.27
C THR A 12 -0.56 -49.60 16.66
N ASN A 13 0.70 -49.31 16.29
CA ASN A 13 1.21 -47.95 16.20
C ASN A 13 0.58 -47.25 14.99
N THR A 14 -0.42 -46.41 15.22
CA THR A 14 -0.83 -45.41 14.21
C THR A 14 -1.10 -44.07 14.88
N THR A 15 -0.04 -43.36 15.26
CA THR A 15 -0.13 -41.91 15.49
C THR A 15 1.19 -41.20 15.18
N LEU A 16 1.80 -41.51 14.04
CA LEU A 16 2.91 -40.72 13.50
C LEU A 16 2.61 -40.39 12.03
N GLY A 17 1.83 -39.34 11.80
CA GLY A 17 1.51 -38.94 10.42
C GLY A 17 0.87 -37.57 10.23
N VAL A 18 0.36 -36.92 11.28
CA VAL A 18 -0.39 -35.66 11.11
C VAL A 18 0.34 -34.41 11.64
N LEU A 19 1.49 -34.56 12.31
CA LEU A 19 2.15 -33.43 13.00
C LEU A 19 3.22 -32.67 12.19
N SER A 20 3.42 -32.97 10.90
CA SER A 20 4.51 -32.33 10.12
C SER A 20 4.06 -31.19 9.19
N ILE A 21 2.76 -30.98 8.98
CA ILE A 21 2.26 -29.95 8.06
C ILE A 21 1.99 -28.63 8.81
N ALA A 22 1.54 -28.67 10.07
CA ALA A 22 1.18 -27.47 10.83
C ALA A 22 2.37 -26.58 11.27
N GLN A 23 3.56 -27.16 11.48
CA GLN A 23 4.72 -26.40 11.99
C GLN A 23 5.38 -25.47 10.96
N LYS A 24 5.24 -25.74 9.65
CA LYS A 24 5.84 -24.88 8.61
C LYS A 24 5.03 -23.61 8.33
N PHE A 25 3.71 -23.63 8.53
CA PHE A 25 2.86 -22.46 8.30
C PHE A 25 2.98 -21.39 9.40
N SER A 26 3.26 -21.79 10.64
CA SER A 26 3.32 -20.85 11.78
C SER A 26 4.58 -19.95 11.76
N LYS A 27 5.75 -20.50 11.41
CA LYS A 27 7.00 -19.70 11.38
C LYS A 27 7.02 -18.70 10.22
N SER A 28 6.54 -19.07 9.04
CA SER A 28 6.56 -18.20 7.87
C SER A 28 5.59 -17.02 8.02
N ALA A 29 4.38 -17.26 8.53
CA ALA A 29 3.40 -16.19 8.77
C ALA A 29 3.86 -15.21 9.87
N ALA A 30 4.54 -15.69 10.91
CA ALA A 30 5.07 -14.85 11.99
C ALA A 30 6.24 -13.97 11.54
N VAL A 31 7.17 -14.49 10.72
CA VAL A 31 8.30 -13.71 10.17
C VAL A 31 7.82 -12.65 9.15
N VAL A 32 6.82 -12.97 8.33
CA VAL A 32 6.26 -12.02 7.37
C VAL A 32 5.56 -10.84 8.06
N ALA A 33 4.84 -11.11 9.16
CA ALA A 33 4.20 -10.06 9.95
C ALA A 33 5.21 -9.00 10.45
N ASP A 34 6.47 -9.38 10.67
CA ASP A 34 7.51 -8.47 11.14
C ASP A 34 7.94 -7.48 10.04
N SER A 35 8.15 -7.95 8.81
CA SER A 35 8.68 -7.12 7.70
C SER A 35 7.77 -5.97 7.27
N ILE A 36 6.44 -6.14 7.33
CA ILE A 36 5.47 -5.09 6.97
C ILE A 36 5.27 -4.06 8.10
N THR A 37 5.59 -4.42 9.35
CA THR A 37 5.34 -3.59 10.53
C THR A 37 5.84 -2.14 10.37
N PRO A 38 7.05 -1.86 9.84
CA PRO A 38 7.53 -0.49 9.64
C PRO A 38 6.69 0.33 8.65
N PHE A 39 5.99 -0.32 7.71
CA PHE A 39 5.18 0.33 6.68
C PHE A 39 3.77 0.66 7.18
N VAL A 40 3.27 -0.04 8.20
CA VAL A 40 1.89 0.14 8.70
C VAL A 40 1.57 1.61 9.02
N PRO A 41 2.43 2.38 9.72
CA PRO A 41 2.17 3.80 9.95
C PRO A 41 2.04 4.61 8.67
N LEU A 42 2.90 4.37 7.67
CA LEU A 42 2.86 5.07 6.38
C LEU A 42 1.58 4.71 5.59
N MET A 43 1.15 3.45 5.64
CA MET A 43 -0.11 3.01 5.01
C MET A 43 -1.32 3.70 5.64
N SER A 44 -1.36 3.79 6.97
CA SER A 44 -2.40 4.50 7.70
C SER A 44 -2.41 5.99 7.38
N GLU A 45 -1.23 6.60 7.27
CA GLU A 45 -1.09 8.02 6.89
C GLU A 45 -1.64 8.27 5.48
N ILE A 46 -1.33 7.42 4.50
CA ILE A 46 -1.90 7.50 3.15
C ILE A 46 -3.43 7.47 3.20
N SER A 47 -4.02 6.52 3.94
CA SER A 47 -5.48 6.42 4.04
C SER A 47 -6.11 7.67 4.66
N ASN A 48 -5.48 8.22 5.71
CA ASN A 48 -5.94 9.46 6.34
C ASN A 48 -5.90 10.65 5.36
N ILE A 49 -4.79 10.82 4.64
CA ILE A 49 -4.65 11.91 3.67
C ILE A 49 -5.68 11.76 2.53
N VAL A 50 -5.92 10.53 2.06
CA VAL A 50 -6.90 10.26 1.00
C VAL A 50 -8.31 10.61 1.46
N ASN A 51 -8.68 10.28 2.71
CA ASN A 51 -9.95 10.70 3.29
C ASN A 51 -10.10 12.23 3.36
N GLU A 52 -9.04 12.95 3.73
CA GLU A 52 -9.03 14.42 3.71
C GLU A 52 -9.17 14.96 2.28
N ILE A 53 -8.51 14.35 1.29
CA ILE A 53 -8.66 14.71 -0.13
C ILE A 53 -10.11 14.52 -0.61
N ILE A 54 -10.77 13.43 -0.20
CA ILE A 54 -12.18 13.17 -0.51
C ILE A 54 -13.06 14.31 0.03
N GLN A 55 -12.85 14.72 1.29
CA GLN A 55 -13.60 15.82 1.91
C GLN A 55 -13.36 17.17 1.21
N LEU A 56 -12.11 17.49 0.87
CA LEU A 56 -11.77 18.69 0.12
C LEU A 56 -12.43 18.70 -1.27
N TYR A 57 -12.45 17.56 -1.95
CA TYR A 57 -13.11 17.44 -3.25
C TYR A 57 -14.62 17.61 -3.15
N GLN A 58 -15.26 17.02 -2.14
CA GLN A 58 -16.71 17.13 -1.93
C GLN A 58 -17.15 18.57 -1.68
N THR A 59 -16.31 19.36 -1.01
CA THR A 59 -16.57 20.77 -0.69
C THR A 59 -15.99 21.75 -1.73
N ALA A 60 -15.37 21.25 -2.81
CA ALA A 60 -14.78 22.10 -3.83
C ALA A 60 -15.84 22.86 -4.63
N GLU A 61 -15.77 24.19 -4.64
CA GLU A 61 -16.64 25.03 -5.47
C GLU A 61 -16.09 25.22 -6.88
N HIS A 62 -14.77 25.12 -7.03
CA HIS A 62 -14.05 25.41 -8.27
C HIS A 62 -13.02 24.34 -8.62
N ASN A 63 -12.51 24.41 -9.85
CA ASN A 63 -11.46 23.53 -10.39
C ASN A 63 -11.75 22.02 -10.24
N LYS A 64 -13.03 21.63 -10.17
CA LYS A 64 -13.47 20.24 -9.96
C LYS A 64 -12.83 19.22 -10.90
N ARG A 65 -12.54 19.58 -12.15
CA ARG A 65 -11.85 18.68 -13.09
C ARG A 65 -10.42 18.37 -12.63
N ILE A 66 -9.67 19.38 -12.22
CA ILE A 66 -8.30 19.23 -11.69
C ILE A 66 -8.35 18.46 -10.36
N CYS A 67 -9.20 18.91 -9.43
CA CYS A 67 -9.34 18.26 -8.13
C CYS A 67 -9.77 16.79 -8.27
N GLY A 68 -10.67 16.48 -9.20
CA GLY A 68 -11.14 15.11 -9.46
C GLY A 68 -10.05 14.22 -10.05
N SER A 69 -9.22 14.76 -10.93
CA SER A 69 -8.08 14.03 -11.49
C SER A 69 -7.04 13.67 -10.42
N LEU A 70 -6.83 14.56 -9.44
CA LEU A 70 -5.93 14.33 -8.33
C LEU A 70 -6.53 13.39 -7.26
N LEU A 71 -7.83 13.50 -6.99
CA LEU A 71 -8.56 12.55 -6.14
C LEU A 71 -8.44 11.13 -6.68
N SER A 72 -8.70 10.92 -7.98
CA SER A 72 -8.59 9.61 -8.61
C SER A 72 -7.21 8.99 -8.41
N ARG A 73 -6.14 9.77 -8.58
CA ARG A 73 -4.77 9.33 -8.30
C ARG A 73 -4.56 8.92 -6.85
N ALA A 74 -4.95 9.77 -5.90
CA ALA A 74 -4.83 9.48 -4.47
C ALA A 74 -5.55 8.17 -4.10
N THR A 75 -6.77 7.96 -4.59
CA THR A 75 -7.53 6.72 -4.36
C THR A 75 -6.91 5.50 -5.04
N SER A 76 -6.27 5.67 -6.20
CA SER A 76 -5.53 4.59 -6.86
C SER A 76 -4.29 4.18 -6.06
N ALA A 77 -3.57 5.13 -5.46
CA ALA A 77 -2.48 4.82 -4.53
C ALA A 77 -2.98 4.08 -3.28
N GLU A 78 -4.06 4.54 -2.65
CA GLU A 78 -4.66 3.84 -1.50
C GLU A 78 -5.04 2.40 -1.86
N THR A 79 -5.67 2.21 -3.02
CA THR A 79 -6.05 0.88 -3.52
C THR A 79 -4.83 -0.02 -3.71
N ALA A 80 -3.77 0.49 -4.32
CA ALA A 80 -2.53 -0.26 -4.51
C ALA A 80 -1.87 -0.64 -3.16
N VAL A 81 -1.83 0.30 -2.21
CA VAL A 81 -1.32 0.06 -0.86
C VAL A 81 -2.15 -0.99 -0.11
N ASN A 82 -3.47 -0.94 -0.22
CA ASN A 82 -4.36 -1.94 0.36
C ASN A 82 -4.12 -3.33 -0.25
N ASN A 83 -3.92 -3.40 -1.58
CA ASN A 83 -3.58 -4.65 -2.25
C ASN A 83 -2.26 -5.24 -1.77
N LEU A 84 -1.23 -4.41 -1.56
CA LEU A 84 0.03 -4.88 -0.96
C LEU A 84 -0.16 -5.45 0.44
N LYS A 85 -0.97 -4.78 1.27
CA LYS A 85 -1.27 -5.23 2.63
C LYS A 85 -1.99 -6.58 2.61
N ILE A 86 -2.94 -6.77 1.70
CA ILE A 86 -3.66 -8.05 1.51
C ILE A 86 -2.68 -9.15 1.06
N ARG A 87 -1.84 -8.85 0.06
CA ARG A 87 -0.88 -9.78 -0.53
C ARG A 87 0.50 -9.71 0.14
N ARG A 88 0.53 -9.43 1.43
CA ARG A 88 1.80 -9.15 2.13
C ARG A 88 2.80 -10.30 2.11
N LEU A 89 2.31 -11.55 2.05
CA LEU A 89 3.13 -12.76 1.94
C LEU A 89 3.82 -12.86 0.58
N GLU A 90 3.17 -12.39 -0.49
CA GLU A 90 3.72 -12.40 -1.85
C GLU A 90 4.77 -11.29 -2.07
N ASN A 91 4.73 -10.25 -1.22
CA ASN A 91 5.56 -9.04 -1.36
C ASN A 91 6.61 -8.91 -0.24
N GLU A 92 6.90 -9.98 0.49
CA GLU A 92 7.82 -9.95 1.66
C GLU A 92 9.19 -9.35 1.31
N ASP A 93 9.77 -9.74 0.16
CA ASP A 93 11.07 -9.24 -0.29
C ASP A 93 11.05 -7.72 -0.53
N MET A 94 9.93 -7.17 -0.99
CA MET A 94 9.77 -5.73 -1.14
C MET A 94 9.75 -5.02 0.23
N PHE A 95 9.07 -5.59 1.23
CA PHE A 95 9.04 -5.02 2.58
C PHE A 95 10.40 -5.10 3.30
N ARG A 96 11.28 -6.02 2.89
CA ARG A 96 12.67 -6.07 3.38
C ARG A 96 13.57 -5.02 2.71
N SER A 97 13.13 -4.40 1.62
CA SER A 97 13.93 -3.42 0.87
C SER A 97 13.85 -2.01 1.50
N LYS A 98 15.01 -1.48 1.87
CA LYS A 98 15.17 -0.08 2.31
C LYS A 98 14.80 0.93 1.23
N GLU A 99 15.08 0.60 -0.03
CA GLU A 99 14.72 1.46 -1.16
C GLU A 99 13.20 1.52 -1.33
N TYR A 100 12.54 0.37 -1.19
CA TYR A 100 11.09 0.30 -1.24
C TYR A 100 10.43 1.11 -0.12
N TYR A 101 10.98 1.03 1.10
CA TYR A 101 10.55 1.88 2.22
C TYR A 101 10.68 3.37 1.90
N LYS A 102 11.83 3.80 1.34
CA LYS A 102 12.03 5.20 0.92
C LYS A 102 11.02 5.64 -0.15
N ASN A 103 10.71 4.76 -1.10
CA ASN A 103 9.69 5.05 -2.12
C ASN A 103 8.29 5.19 -1.49
N PHE A 104 7.98 4.40 -0.46
CA PHE A 104 6.75 4.56 0.32
C PHE A 104 6.68 5.93 1.03
N GLN A 105 7.78 6.39 1.63
CA GLN A 105 7.84 7.72 2.23
C GLN A 105 7.64 8.84 1.20
N LYS A 106 8.23 8.69 0.00
CA LYS A 106 7.98 9.61 -1.11
C LYS A 106 6.52 9.60 -1.53
N LEU A 107 5.86 8.44 -1.52
CA LEU A 107 4.45 8.33 -1.87
C LEU A 107 3.58 9.11 -0.89
N VAL A 108 3.82 8.97 0.42
CA VAL A 108 3.16 9.79 1.45
C VAL A 108 3.36 11.27 1.19
N ALA A 109 4.59 11.69 0.89
CA ALA A 109 4.90 13.09 0.62
C ALA A 109 4.18 13.63 -0.62
N VAL A 110 4.13 12.87 -1.72
CA VAL A 110 3.44 13.30 -2.95
C VAL A 110 1.93 13.37 -2.74
N ILE A 111 1.31 12.39 -2.07
CA ILE A 111 -0.13 12.44 -1.76
C ILE A 111 -0.44 13.62 -0.81
N SER A 112 0.48 13.96 0.10
CA SER A 112 0.36 15.16 0.94
C SER A 112 0.40 16.46 0.12
N LYS A 113 1.32 16.56 -0.85
CA LYS A 113 1.36 17.70 -1.80
C LYS A 113 0.07 17.80 -2.60
N ILE A 114 -0.49 16.67 -3.04
CA ILE A 114 -1.81 16.61 -3.71
C ILE A 114 -2.90 17.20 -2.82
N LYS A 115 -2.96 16.82 -1.55
CA LYS A 115 -3.93 17.39 -0.60
C LYS A 115 -3.83 18.90 -0.51
N ILE A 116 -2.61 19.41 -0.30
CA ILE A 116 -2.35 20.85 -0.17
C ILE A 116 -2.79 21.59 -1.44
N PHE A 117 -2.40 21.09 -2.61
CA PHE A 117 -2.76 21.68 -3.89
C PHE A 117 -4.28 21.72 -4.10
N ILE A 118 -5.00 20.63 -3.82
CA ILE A 118 -6.47 20.60 -3.91
C ILE A 118 -7.09 21.65 -2.97
N ALA A 119 -6.61 21.74 -1.72
CA ALA A 119 -7.11 22.72 -0.77
C ALA A 119 -6.96 24.15 -1.30
N GLU A 120 -5.81 24.47 -1.91
CA GLU A 120 -5.55 25.78 -2.51
C GLU A 120 -6.43 26.03 -3.72
N VAL A 121 -6.49 25.11 -4.69
CA VAL A 121 -7.15 25.37 -5.98
C VAL A 121 -8.67 25.23 -5.92
N SER A 122 -9.22 24.44 -4.99
CA SER A 122 -10.65 24.18 -4.89
C SER A 122 -11.51 25.42 -4.60
N GLN A 123 -10.89 26.45 -4.02
CA GLN A 123 -11.57 27.69 -3.59
C GLN A 123 -11.17 28.93 -4.42
N ILE A 124 -10.31 28.78 -5.45
CA ILE A 124 -9.85 29.92 -6.27
C ILE A 124 -10.98 30.42 -7.16
N LYS A 125 -11.35 31.69 -6.96
CA LYS A 125 -12.47 32.36 -7.63
C LYS A 125 -12.09 33.69 -8.27
N GLY A 126 -13.01 34.22 -9.09
CA GLY A 126 -12.93 35.56 -9.66
C GLY A 126 -11.69 35.80 -10.50
N LEU A 127 -11.17 37.04 -10.47
CA LEU A 127 -10.01 37.46 -11.26
C LEU A 127 -8.74 36.65 -10.94
N ARG A 128 -8.57 36.22 -9.69
CA ARG A 128 -7.42 35.39 -9.25
C ARG A 128 -7.29 34.12 -10.09
N LYS A 129 -8.40 33.46 -10.43
CA LYS A 129 -8.41 32.25 -11.26
C LYS A 129 -7.67 32.43 -12.58
N PHE A 130 -7.89 33.56 -13.26
CA PHE A 130 -7.28 33.83 -14.55
C PHE A 130 -5.79 34.18 -14.42
N LEU A 131 -5.42 34.93 -13.38
CA LEU A 131 -4.04 35.35 -13.14
C LEU A 131 -3.12 34.16 -12.81
N VAL A 132 -3.62 33.16 -12.09
CA VAL A 132 -2.82 32.01 -11.66
C VAL A 132 -3.00 30.76 -12.53
N ALA A 133 -3.83 30.80 -13.57
CA ALA A 133 -4.20 29.63 -14.36
C ALA A 133 -2.99 28.86 -14.91
N LYS A 134 -1.99 29.58 -15.45
CA LYS A 134 -0.76 28.98 -16.00
C LYS A 134 0.12 28.36 -14.90
N SER A 135 0.15 28.96 -13.70
CA SER A 135 0.87 28.39 -12.55
C SER A 135 0.21 27.09 -12.10
N ILE A 136 -1.12 27.11 -11.93
CA ILE A 136 -1.91 25.92 -11.57
C ILE A 136 -1.68 24.79 -12.57
N GLU A 137 -1.67 25.08 -13.86
CA GLU A 137 -1.42 24.07 -14.89
C GLU A 137 -0.01 23.47 -14.77
N GLY A 138 1.02 24.30 -14.58
CA GLY A 138 2.40 23.83 -14.40
C GLY A 138 2.56 22.96 -13.15
N GLU A 139 2.08 23.46 -12.00
CA GLU A 139 2.13 22.72 -10.73
C GLU A 139 1.35 21.40 -10.80
N PHE A 140 0.19 21.39 -11.46
CA PHE A 140 -0.57 20.17 -11.71
C PHE A 140 0.21 19.15 -12.56
N GLN A 141 0.86 19.61 -13.64
CA GLN A 141 1.65 18.74 -14.51
C GLN A 141 2.87 18.17 -13.79
N GLU A 142 3.60 18.99 -13.03
CA GLU A 142 4.74 18.53 -12.23
C GLU A 142 4.31 17.51 -11.18
N LEU A 143 3.24 17.82 -10.44
CA LEU A 143 2.74 16.96 -9.37
C LEU A 143 2.20 15.63 -9.88
N THR A 144 1.46 15.64 -11.00
CA THR A 144 0.97 14.40 -11.61
C THR A 144 2.10 13.58 -12.23
N SER A 145 3.12 14.21 -12.80
CA SER A 145 4.31 13.53 -13.31
C SER A 145 5.12 12.86 -12.18
N GLU A 146 5.33 13.57 -11.05
CA GLU A 146 6.00 13.04 -9.86
C GLU A 146 5.23 11.81 -9.31
N PHE A 147 3.91 11.94 -9.17
CA PHE A 147 3.04 10.86 -8.70
C PHE A 147 3.05 9.65 -9.66
N ASP A 148 2.73 9.87 -10.93
CA ASP A 148 2.60 8.80 -11.93
C ASP A 148 3.95 8.09 -12.14
N GLY A 149 5.06 8.84 -12.07
CA GLY A 149 6.41 8.29 -12.09
C GLY A 149 6.69 7.38 -10.90
N LEU A 150 6.32 7.80 -9.69
CA LEU A 150 6.51 7.01 -8.49
C LEU A 150 5.66 5.74 -8.49
N MET A 151 4.39 5.82 -8.93
CA MET A 151 3.51 4.66 -9.09
C MET A 151 4.13 3.61 -10.03
N ARG A 152 4.75 4.05 -11.14
CA ARG A 152 5.49 3.16 -12.05
C ARG A 152 6.72 2.53 -11.39
N VAL A 153 7.54 3.31 -10.68
CA VAL A 153 8.72 2.80 -9.96
C VAL A 153 8.33 1.75 -8.92
N MET A 154 7.19 1.92 -8.27
CA MET A 154 6.67 0.98 -7.28
C MET A 154 5.90 -0.21 -7.90
N ASN A 155 5.79 -0.28 -9.23
CA ASN A 155 5.00 -1.27 -9.97
C ASN A 155 3.53 -1.33 -9.53
N PHE A 156 2.95 -0.19 -9.18
CA PHE A 156 1.54 -0.11 -8.83
C PHE A 156 0.69 0.08 -10.08
N THR A 157 -0.35 -0.74 -10.20
CA THR A 157 -1.36 -0.55 -11.24
C THR A 157 -2.22 0.66 -10.90
N MET A 158 -2.37 1.57 -11.85
CA MET A 158 -3.36 2.63 -11.82
C MET A 158 -4.58 2.14 -12.61
N ALA A 159 -5.74 2.08 -11.95
CA ALA A 159 -7.01 1.70 -12.58
C ALA A 159 -7.66 2.88 -13.32
#